data_AF-A0AAV9BDA6-F1
#
_entry.id   AF-A0AAV9BDA6-F1
#
_cell.length_a   1.000
_cell.length_b   1.000
_cell.length_c   1.000
_cell.angle_alpha   90.00
_cell.angle_beta   90.00
_cell.angle_gamma   90.00
#
_symmetry.space_group_name_H-M   'P 1'
#
loop_
_entity.id
_entity.type
_entity.pdbx_description
1 polymer ?
#
loop_
_entity_poly.entity_id
_entity_poly.type
_entity_poly.pdbx_seq_one_letter_code
_entity_poly.pdbx_strand_id
1 'polypeptide(L)'
;MGIQEEQYFNDQSLPLLSLNHVSFVCKSVIDSAKFYQDVLGFVLIKRPSSFKFEGAWLFNYGIGIHLLQSSSDSTVPKTPSVINPKDNHISFQCTDINLVKTKLEEMGMKYVSAVVEEGGIQVDQLFFHDPDGYMIEICDCQKLPVLPLSSCPLKKPSHIAATKQGKLHSVMSAATLYSVVETNWMMENLITEIIDITF
;
A
#
# COMPACT_ATOMS: atom_id res chain seq x y z
N MET A 1 36.27 4.46 35.14
CA MET A 1 36.11 4.10 33.72
C MET A 1 34.90 3.19 33.63
N GLY A 2 33.74 3.76 33.32
CA GLY A 2 32.49 3.01 33.20
C GLY A 2 32.45 2.27 31.87
N ILE A 3 32.16 0.99 31.94
CA ILE A 3 32.06 0.06 30.83
C ILE A 3 30.81 0.46 30.04
N GLN A 4 30.95 0.78 28.75
CA GLN A 4 29.80 0.87 27.85
C GLN A 4 29.35 -0.56 27.58
N GLU A 5 28.35 -1.02 28.32
CA GLU A 5 27.59 -2.20 27.95
C GLU A 5 26.78 -1.84 26.70
N GLU A 6 27.28 -2.21 25.53
CA GLU A 6 26.46 -2.33 24.33
C GLU A 6 25.40 -3.40 24.63
N GLN A 7 24.18 -2.95 24.91
CA GLN A 7 23.02 -3.82 25.01
C GLN A 7 22.79 -4.49 23.65
N TYR A 8 23.32 -5.71 23.49
CA TYR A 8 22.97 -6.60 22.39
C TYR A 8 21.50 -6.99 22.56
N PHE A 9 20.61 -6.21 21.96
CA PHE A 9 19.22 -6.60 21.81
C PHE A 9 19.17 -7.84 20.93
N ASN A 10 18.82 -8.96 21.55
CA ASN A 10 18.55 -10.19 20.83
C ASN A 10 17.18 -10.03 20.15
N ASP A 11 17.16 -9.39 18.98
CA ASP A 11 15.96 -9.23 18.17
C ASP A 11 15.56 -10.60 17.61
N GLN A 12 14.71 -11.30 18.37
CA GLN A 12 14.13 -12.60 18.01
C GLN A 12 13.02 -12.46 16.95
N SER A 13 12.75 -11.25 16.44
CA SER A 13 11.75 -11.05 15.40
C SER A 13 12.22 -11.57 14.04
N LEU A 14 11.27 -11.93 13.18
CA LEU A 14 11.57 -12.29 11.80
C LEU A 14 12.31 -11.13 11.09
N PRO A 15 13.27 -11.42 10.19
CA PRO A 15 14.03 -10.40 9.45
C PRO A 15 13.19 -9.82 8.30
N LEU A 16 12.05 -9.21 8.63
CA LEU A 16 11.13 -8.60 7.67
C LEU A 16 11.59 -7.17 7.34
N LEU A 17 11.40 -6.77 6.08
CA LEU A 17 11.69 -5.42 5.59
C LEU A 17 10.47 -4.51 5.64
N SER A 18 9.36 -4.96 5.05
CA SER A 18 8.11 -4.23 4.91
C SER A 18 6.95 -5.19 4.59
N LEU A 19 5.72 -4.66 4.60
CA LEU A 19 4.59 -5.33 3.97
C LEU A 19 4.82 -5.36 2.45
N ASN A 20 4.86 -6.55 1.86
CA ASN A 20 5.17 -6.69 0.43
C ASN A 20 3.92 -6.59 -0.46
N HIS A 21 2.85 -7.32 -0.11
CA HIS A 21 1.61 -7.31 -0.87
C HIS A 21 0.41 -7.71 -0.01
N VAL A 22 -0.78 -7.39 -0.51
CA VAL A 22 -2.07 -7.92 -0.05
C VAL A 22 -2.67 -8.82 -1.12
N SER A 23 -3.44 -9.82 -0.71
CA SER A 23 -4.02 -10.82 -1.60
C SER A 23 -5.54 -10.82 -1.48
N PHE A 24 -6.24 -10.73 -2.61
CA PHE A 24 -7.69 -10.73 -2.68
C PHE A 24 -8.20 -11.80 -3.64
N VAL A 25 -9.22 -12.53 -3.19
CA VAL A 25 -9.95 -13.47 -4.04
C VAL A 25 -11.14 -12.71 -4.63
N CYS A 26 -11.20 -12.65 -5.95
CA CYS A 26 -12.17 -11.83 -6.68
C CYS A 26 -13.03 -12.69 -7.62
N LYS A 27 -14.23 -12.20 -7.95
CA LYS A 27 -15.09 -12.87 -8.94
C LYS A 27 -14.53 -12.71 -10.36
N SER A 28 -13.94 -11.55 -10.65
CA SER A 28 -13.45 -11.18 -11.96
C SER A 28 -12.14 -10.42 -11.82
N VAL A 29 -11.03 -11.05 -12.23
CA VAL A 29 -9.70 -10.42 -12.20
C VAL A 29 -9.69 -9.17 -13.07
N ILE A 30 -10.42 -9.16 -14.17
CA ILE A 30 -10.48 -8.03 -15.10
C ILE A 30 -11.17 -6.83 -14.44
N ASP A 31 -12.32 -7.03 -13.81
CA ASP A 31 -13.08 -5.93 -13.19
C ASP A 31 -12.34 -5.38 -11.96
N SER A 32 -11.78 -6.26 -11.14
CA SER A 32 -11.02 -5.85 -9.95
C SER A 32 -9.71 -5.17 -10.36
N ALA A 33 -8.96 -5.69 -11.34
CA ALA A 33 -7.77 -5.02 -11.85
C ALA A 33 -8.09 -3.62 -12.39
N LYS A 34 -9.16 -3.50 -13.19
CA LYS A 34 -9.61 -2.21 -13.70
C LYS A 34 -9.93 -1.24 -12.57
N PHE A 35 -10.65 -1.67 -11.54
CA PHE A 35 -10.92 -0.86 -10.37
C PHE A 35 -9.64 -0.36 -9.69
N TYR A 36 -8.70 -1.26 -9.40
CA TYR A 36 -7.45 -0.89 -8.73
C TYR A 36 -6.59 0.04 -9.58
N GLN A 37 -6.63 -0.07 -10.91
CA GLN A 37 -5.96 0.86 -11.83
C GLN A 37 -6.66 2.22 -11.90
N ASP A 38 -7.95 2.24 -12.18
CA ASP A 38 -8.69 3.46 -12.52
C ASP A 38 -9.02 4.29 -11.26
N VAL A 39 -9.30 3.63 -10.13
CA VAL A 39 -9.73 4.28 -8.88
C VAL A 39 -8.54 4.53 -7.96
N LEU A 40 -7.69 3.52 -7.76
CA LEU A 40 -6.55 3.60 -6.83
C LEU A 40 -5.21 3.85 -7.52
N GLY A 41 -5.17 3.95 -8.85
CA GLY A 41 -3.93 4.31 -9.57
C GLY A 41 -2.86 3.22 -9.57
N PHE A 42 -3.20 1.95 -9.31
CA PHE A 42 -2.24 0.85 -9.41
C PHE A 42 -1.84 0.58 -10.87
N VAL A 43 -0.70 -0.07 -11.07
CA VAL A 43 -0.22 -0.48 -12.40
C VAL A 43 -0.13 -2.01 -12.45
N LEU A 44 -0.63 -2.63 -13.52
CA LEU A 44 -0.42 -4.05 -13.77
C LEU A 44 1.06 -4.35 -13.98
N ILE A 45 1.56 -5.38 -13.31
CA ILE A 45 2.94 -5.84 -13.44
C ILE A 45 2.99 -7.29 -13.94
N LYS A 46 4.15 -7.66 -14.49
CA LYS A 46 4.39 -9.00 -15.01
C LYS A 46 4.19 -10.06 -13.93
N ARG A 47 3.36 -11.05 -14.22
CA ARG A 47 3.12 -12.17 -13.32
C ARG A 47 4.21 -13.25 -13.50
N PRO A 48 4.64 -13.92 -12.42
CA PRO A 48 5.49 -15.10 -12.54
C PRO A 48 4.85 -16.18 -13.42
N SER A 49 5.60 -16.68 -14.40
CA SER A 49 5.13 -17.68 -15.39
C SER A 49 4.86 -19.06 -14.78
N SER A 50 5.36 -19.31 -13.57
CA SER A 50 5.11 -20.52 -12.78
C SER A 50 3.67 -20.59 -12.25
N PHE A 51 2.98 -19.46 -12.12
CA PHE A 51 1.58 -19.45 -11.68
C PHE A 51 0.69 -19.93 -12.84
N LYS A 52 -0.16 -20.92 -12.57
CA LYS A 52 -1.06 -21.55 -13.57
C LYS A 52 -2.55 -21.31 -13.31
N PHE A 53 -2.88 -20.43 -12.35
CA PHE A 53 -4.25 -20.01 -12.04
C PHE A 53 -4.59 -18.67 -12.72
N GLU A 54 -5.87 -18.30 -12.78
CA GLU A 54 -6.29 -16.99 -13.31
C GLU A 54 -6.08 -15.91 -12.22
N GLY A 55 -5.38 -14.84 -12.55
CA GLY A 55 -4.93 -13.86 -11.55
C GLY A 55 -4.04 -12.78 -12.12
N ALA A 56 -3.97 -11.66 -11.41
CA ALA A 56 -3.18 -10.48 -11.77
C ALA A 56 -2.30 -10.01 -10.61
N TRP A 57 -1.19 -9.36 -10.95
CA TRP A 57 -0.38 -8.61 -10.01
C TRP A 57 -0.42 -7.14 -10.38
N LEU A 58 -0.70 -6.30 -9.41
CA LEU A 58 -0.61 -4.86 -9.53
C LEU A 58 0.35 -4.31 -8.50
N PHE A 59 0.94 -3.15 -8.78
CA PHE A 59 1.87 -2.51 -7.87
C PHE A 59 1.76 -0.99 -7.95
N ASN A 60 1.76 -0.35 -6.78
CA ASN A 60 2.01 1.08 -6.60
C ASN A 60 2.25 1.35 -5.10
N TYR A 61 2.71 2.55 -4.75
CA TYR A 61 2.87 3.01 -3.35
C TYR A 61 3.78 2.12 -2.48
N GLY A 62 4.65 1.31 -3.10
CA GLY A 62 5.52 0.36 -2.39
C GLY A 62 4.81 -0.91 -1.91
N ILE A 63 3.62 -1.23 -2.43
CA ILE A 63 2.87 -2.44 -2.08
C ILE A 63 2.28 -3.11 -3.33
N GLY A 64 2.28 -4.45 -3.34
CA GLY A 64 1.60 -5.24 -4.36
C GLY A 64 0.14 -5.54 -4.01
N ILE A 65 -0.71 -5.64 -5.04
CA ILE A 65 -2.03 -6.27 -4.96
C ILE A 65 -2.00 -7.53 -5.81
N HIS A 66 -2.22 -8.68 -5.17
CA HIS A 66 -2.31 -9.98 -5.82
C HIS A 66 -3.79 -10.39 -5.92
N LEU A 67 -4.32 -10.39 -7.14
CA LEU A 67 -5.70 -10.81 -7.41
C LEU A 67 -5.71 -12.27 -7.84
N LEU A 68 -6.56 -13.07 -7.20
CA LEU A 68 -6.83 -14.46 -7.58
C LEU A 68 -8.28 -14.60 -7.99
N GLN A 69 -8.53 -15.10 -9.20
CA GLN A 69 -9.90 -15.38 -9.61
C GLN A 69 -10.45 -16.56 -8.83
N SER A 70 -11.65 -16.42 -8.31
CA SER A 70 -12.36 -17.55 -7.73
C SER A 70 -12.90 -18.50 -8.79
N SER A 71 -12.80 -19.81 -8.50
CA SER A 71 -13.51 -20.86 -9.24
C SER A 71 -14.98 -21.02 -8.82
N SER A 72 -15.42 -20.38 -7.73
CA SER A 72 -16.81 -20.39 -7.26
C SER A 72 -17.18 -19.14 -6.46
N ASP A 73 -18.41 -18.64 -6.63
CA ASP A 73 -18.89 -17.43 -5.96
C ASP A 73 -18.90 -17.50 -4.42
N SER A 74 -18.81 -18.71 -3.85
CA SER A 74 -18.86 -18.94 -2.40
C SER A 74 -17.60 -18.51 -1.64
N THR A 75 -16.47 -18.31 -2.31
CA THR A 75 -15.20 -17.97 -1.67
C THR A 75 -14.94 -16.46 -1.61
N VAL A 76 -15.69 -15.68 -2.39
CA VAL A 76 -15.60 -14.22 -2.39
C VAL A 76 -16.53 -13.67 -1.31
N PRO A 77 -16.09 -12.68 -0.51
CA PRO A 77 -16.97 -12.02 0.45
C PRO A 77 -18.28 -11.57 -0.20
N LYS A 78 -19.38 -11.70 0.53
CA LYS A 78 -20.62 -11.03 0.13
C LYS A 78 -20.43 -9.55 0.38
N THR A 79 -20.53 -8.75 -0.67
CA THR A 79 -20.47 -7.29 -0.56
C THR A 79 -21.53 -6.82 0.44
N PRO A 80 -21.12 -6.20 1.56
CA PRO A 80 -22.07 -5.71 2.55
C PRO A 80 -22.96 -4.62 1.94
N SER A 81 -24.25 -4.60 2.32
CA SER A 81 -25.17 -3.55 1.88
C SER A 81 -24.89 -2.20 2.55
N VAL A 82 -24.15 -2.20 3.66
CA VAL A 82 -23.80 -1.03 4.47
C VAL A 82 -22.28 -1.00 4.65
N ILE A 83 -21.69 0.18 4.46
CA ILE A 83 -20.27 0.42 4.73
C ILE A 83 -20.12 0.62 6.25
N ASN A 84 -19.36 -0.27 6.90
CA ASN A 84 -19.05 -0.18 8.32
C ASN A 84 -17.56 0.20 8.51
N PRO A 85 -17.23 1.43 8.95
CA PRO A 85 -15.86 1.87 9.20
C PRO A 85 -15.04 0.99 10.16
N LYS A 86 -15.67 0.08 10.90
CA LYS A 86 -15.02 -0.83 11.85
C LYS A 86 -14.64 -2.19 11.24
N ASP A 87 -14.99 -2.47 9.99
CA ASP A 87 -14.64 -3.72 9.33
C ASP A 87 -13.14 -3.74 8.95
N ASN A 88 -12.59 -4.94 8.74
CA ASN A 88 -11.21 -5.12 8.27
C ASN A 88 -11.01 -4.42 6.91
N HIS A 89 -9.94 -3.63 6.79
CA HIS A 89 -9.65 -2.86 5.57
C HIS A 89 -8.15 -2.79 5.31
N ILE A 90 -7.82 -2.45 4.06
CA ILE A 90 -6.52 -1.87 3.72
C ILE A 90 -6.66 -0.35 3.70
N SER A 91 -5.64 0.37 4.15
CA SER A 91 -5.67 1.82 4.29
C SER A 91 -4.58 2.49 3.47
N PHE A 92 -4.93 3.56 2.76
CA PHE A 92 -3.99 4.39 2.02
C PHE A 92 -3.98 5.82 2.55
N GLN A 93 -2.76 6.33 2.70
CA GLN A 93 -2.52 7.73 3.02
C GLN A 93 -2.78 8.60 1.79
N CYS A 94 -3.51 9.70 1.95
CA CYS A 94 -3.68 10.71 0.92
C CYS A 94 -3.12 12.08 1.33
N THR A 95 -2.94 12.94 0.34
CA THR A 95 -2.53 14.34 0.51
C THR A 95 -3.71 15.32 0.56
N ASP A 96 -4.85 14.94 -0.04
CA ASP A 96 -6.05 15.77 -0.12
C ASP A 96 -7.30 14.88 -0.12
N ILE A 97 -7.96 14.79 1.04
CA ILE A 97 -9.16 13.97 1.22
C ILE A 97 -10.37 14.53 0.46
N ASN A 98 -10.44 15.85 0.25
CA ASN A 98 -11.58 16.49 -0.43
C ASN A 98 -11.53 16.21 -1.93
N LEU A 99 -10.33 16.20 -2.51
CA LEU A 99 -10.14 15.76 -3.89
C LEU A 99 -10.54 14.28 -4.06
N VAL A 100 -10.23 13.43 -3.09
CA VAL A 100 -10.66 12.01 -3.11
C VAL A 100 -12.19 11.91 -3.07
N LYS A 101 -12.87 12.64 -2.18
CA LYS A 101 -14.35 12.70 -2.13
C LYS A 101 -14.94 13.08 -3.48
N THR A 102 -14.44 14.18 -4.06
CA THR A 102 -14.91 14.69 -5.36
C THR A 102 -14.80 13.63 -6.45
N LYS A 103 -13.65 12.95 -6.55
CA LYS A 103 -13.45 11.88 -7.55
C LYS A 103 -14.37 10.68 -7.33
N LEU A 104 -14.57 10.24 -6.08
CA LEU A 104 -15.49 9.15 -5.77
C LEU A 104 -16.94 9.50 -6.15
N GLU A 105 -17.35 10.74 -5.91
CA GLU A 105 -18.67 11.26 -6.29
C GLU A 105 -18.85 11.29 -7.82
N GLU A 106 -17.85 11.79 -8.55
CA GLU A 106 -17.83 11.79 -10.02
C GLU A 106 -17.92 10.38 -10.61
N MET A 107 -17.31 9.40 -9.94
CA MET A 107 -17.39 7.97 -10.29
C MET A 107 -18.72 7.31 -9.85
N GLY A 108 -19.59 8.03 -9.13
CA GLY A 108 -20.84 7.48 -8.59
C GLY A 108 -20.65 6.44 -7.49
N MET A 109 -19.50 6.45 -6.82
CA MET A 109 -19.16 5.48 -5.79
C MET A 109 -19.76 5.84 -4.44
N LYS A 110 -20.28 4.84 -3.74
CA LYS A 110 -20.76 4.99 -2.36
C LYS A 110 -19.57 4.97 -1.41
N TYR A 111 -19.52 5.93 -0.49
CA TYR A 111 -18.52 6.00 0.56
C TYR A 111 -19.13 6.50 1.87
N VAL A 112 -18.45 6.26 2.99
CA VAL A 112 -18.76 6.85 4.31
C VAL A 112 -17.55 7.63 4.78
N SER A 113 -17.77 8.80 5.37
CA SER A 113 -16.72 9.59 6.02
C SER A 113 -16.73 9.38 7.54
N ALA A 114 -15.56 9.42 8.16
CA ALA A 114 -15.39 9.54 9.60
C ALA A 114 -14.30 10.56 9.92
N VAL A 115 -14.33 11.10 11.15
CA VAL A 115 -13.30 12.02 11.65
C VAL A 115 -12.80 11.50 12.99
N VAL A 116 -11.48 11.46 13.14
CA VAL A 116 -10.80 11.21 14.41
C VAL A 116 -10.23 12.53 14.91
N GLU A 117 -10.51 12.86 16.16
CA GLU A 117 -9.96 14.05 16.82
C GLU A 117 -9.12 13.64 18.03
N GLU A 118 -7.86 14.07 18.05
CA GLU A 118 -6.96 13.84 19.17
C GLU A 118 -6.06 15.06 19.35
N GLY A 119 -6.03 15.61 20.57
CA GLY A 119 -5.17 16.76 20.89
C GLY A 119 -5.46 18.02 20.05
N GLY A 120 -6.68 18.19 19.53
CA GLY A 120 -7.06 19.28 18.62
C GLY A 120 -6.62 19.08 17.16
N ILE A 121 -6.04 17.93 16.82
CA ILE A 121 -5.74 17.51 15.45
C ILE A 121 -6.92 16.68 14.94
N GLN A 122 -7.40 17.01 13.74
CA GLN A 122 -8.44 16.24 13.06
C GLN A 122 -7.86 15.47 11.87
N VAL A 123 -8.13 14.16 11.84
CA VAL A 123 -7.86 13.26 10.73
C VAL A 123 -9.16 12.86 10.09
N ASP A 124 -9.22 13.00 8.77
CA ASP A 124 -10.35 12.55 7.97
C ASP A 124 -10.09 11.13 7.45
N GLN A 125 -11.15 10.32 7.44
CA GLN A 125 -11.15 8.96 6.91
C GLN A 125 -12.32 8.81 5.94
N LEU A 126 -12.10 8.07 4.85
CA LEU A 126 -13.10 7.67 3.89
C LEU A 126 -13.09 6.17 3.71
N PHE A 127 -14.27 5.55 3.74
CA PHE A 127 -14.43 4.11 3.61
C PHE A 127 -15.32 3.80 2.41
N PHE A 128 -14.88 2.88 1.57
CA PHE A 128 -15.66 2.35 0.45
C PHE A 128 -15.22 0.92 0.14
N HIS A 129 -15.98 0.24 -0.71
CA HIS A 129 -15.67 -1.12 -1.12
C HIS A 129 -15.08 -1.16 -2.53
N ASP A 130 -14.23 -2.15 -2.77
CA ASP A 130 -13.89 -2.61 -4.12
C ASP A 130 -15.07 -3.39 -4.75
N PRO A 131 -14.97 -3.85 -6.01
CA PRO A 131 -16.05 -4.56 -6.70
C PRO A 131 -16.54 -5.84 -5.99
N ASP A 132 -15.68 -6.46 -5.19
CA ASP A 132 -15.96 -7.70 -4.49
C ASP A 132 -16.38 -7.49 -3.03
N GLY A 133 -16.33 -6.25 -2.52
CA GLY A 133 -16.73 -5.93 -1.15
C GLY A 133 -15.59 -5.86 -0.14
N TYR A 134 -14.34 -5.86 -0.59
CA TYR A 134 -13.20 -5.59 0.30
C TYR A 134 -13.18 -4.11 0.67
N MET A 135 -13.05 -3.83 1.96
CA MET A 135 -13.08 -2.46 2.47
C MET A 135 -11.72 -1.78 2.22
N ILE A 136 -11.79 -0.56 1.70
CA ILE A 136 -10.67 0.34 1.49
C ILE A 136 -10.91 1.59 2.32
N GLU A 137 -9.90 1.97 3.09
CA GLU A 137 -9.83 3.25 3.77
C GLU A 137 -8.87 4.19 3.01
N ILE A 138 -9.28 5.45 2.86
CA ILE A 138 -8.37 6.54 2.54
C ILE A 138 -8.35 7.48 3.74
N CYS A 139 -7.18 7.76 4.30
CA CYS A 139 -7.05 8.68 5.43
C CYS A 139 -5.94 9.70 5.23
N ASP A 140 -5.99 10.78 6.02
CA ASP A 140 -4.86 11.70 6.18
C ASP A 140 -4.14 11.54 7.52
N CYS A 141 -4.04 10.30 7.99
CA CYS A 141 -3.53 9.89 9.29
C CYS A 141 -2.15 10.46 9.68
N GLN A 142 -1.29 10.79 8.71
CA GLN A 142 0.01 11.42 8.97
C GLN A 142 -0.05 12.74 9.78
N LYS A 143 -1.24 13.36 9.91
CA LYS A 143 -1.42 14.54 10.79
C LYS A 143 -1.25 14.18 12.27
N LEU A 144 -1.56 12.95 12.68
CA LEU A 144 -1.40 12.49 14.05
C LEU A 144 0.02 11.97 14.30
N PRO A 145 0.64 12.33 15.44
CA PRO A 145 1.94 11.78 15.80
C PRO A 145 1.82 10.29 16.16
N VAL A 146 2.65 9.45 15.54
CA VAL A 146 2.76 8.03 15.93
C VAL A 146 3.69 7.91 17.13
N LEU A 147 3.13 7.68 18.31
CA LEU A 147 3.87 7.57 19.56
C LEU A 147 3.87 6.13 20.08
N PRO A 148 5.03 5.49 20.30
CA PRO A 148 5.06 4.15 20.88
C PRO A 148 4.64 4.20 22.35
N LEU A 149 3.85 3.21 22.79
CA LEU A 149 3.36 3.12 24.18
C LEU A 149 4.47 2.82 25.21
N SER A 150 5.64 2.39 24.76
CA SER A 150 6.81 2.11 25.57
C SER A 150 8.09 2.32 24.75
N SER A 151 9.25 2.33 25.42
CA SER A 151 10.55 2.37 24.74
C SER A 151 10.68 1.16 23.81
N CYS A 152 10.74 1.40 22.50
CA CYS A 152 10.74 0.37 21.47
C CYS A 152 12.01 0.45 20.61
N PRO A 153 12.68 -0.68 20.33
CA PRO A 153 13.72 -0.73 19.30
C PRO A 153 13.06 -0.74 17.92
N LEU A 154 12.60 0.41 17.44
CA LEU A 154 12.18 0.53 16.05
C LEU A 154 13.38 0.27 15.15
N LYS A 155 13.21 -0.63 14.17
CA LYS A 155 14.21 -0.83 13.12
C LYS A 155 14.37 0.49 12.37
N LYS A 156 15.51 1.15 12.55
CA LYS A 156 15.84 2.31 11.73
C LYS A 156 15.96 1.83 10.29
N PRO A 157 15.42 2.57 9.32
CA PRO A 157 15.65 2.27 7.91
C PRO A 157 17.16 2.17 7.67
N SER A 158 17.62 1.03 7.18
CA SER A 158 19.01 0.89 6.73
C SER A 158 19.22 1.88 5.59
N HIS A 159 20.08 2.89 5.80
CA HIS A 159 20.50 3.77 4.72
C HIS A 159 21.10 2.90 3.60
N ILE A 160 20.35 2.68 2.52
CA ILE A 160 20.96 2.27 1.26
C ILE A 160 21.86 3.44 0.89
N ALA A 161 23.17 3.21 0.94
CA ALA A 161 24.17 4.21 0.61
C ALA A 161 23.99 4.57 -0.88
N ALA A 162 23.22 5.63 -1.14
CA ALA A 162 23.17 6.26 -2.44
C ALA A 162 24.58 6.71 -2.79
N THR A 163 25.16 6.09 -3.81
CA THR A 163 26.40 6.52 -4.44
C THR A 163 26.25 8.00 -4.78
N LYS A 164 27.19 8.82 -4.28
CA LYS A 164 27.15 10.29 -4.37
C LYS A 164 26.92 10.75 -5.80
N GLN A 165 25.78 11.40 -6.06
CA GLN A 165 25.70 12.59 -6.92
C GLN A 165 24.37 13.32 -6.70
N GLY A 166 24.45 14.61 -6.33
CA GLY A 166 23.34 15.57 -6.41
C GLY A 166 22.61 15.85 -5.10
N LYS A 167 22.77 17.09 -4.59
CA LYS A 167 21.97 17.66 -3.50
C LYS A 167 20.48 17.70 -3.89
N LEU A 168 19.63 17.06 -3.09
CA LEU A 168 18.26 17.52 -2.90
C LEU A 168 17.88 17.39 -1.42
N HIS A 169 17.68 18.53 -0.77
CA HIS A 169 17.11 18.60 0.57
C HIS A 169 15.60 18.31 0.46
N SER A 170 15.21 17.09 0.79
CA SER A 170 13.91 16.76 1.34
C SER A 170 14.08 15.48 2.16
N VAL A 171 13.74 15.50 3.44
CA VAL A 171 13.77 14.30 4.29
C VAL A 171 12.59 13.44 3.86
N MET A 172 12.79 12.61 2.85
CA MET A 172 11.80 11.63 2.45
C MET A 172 11.70 10.54 3.53
N SER A 173 10.48 10.17 3.91
CA SER A 173 10.29 9.03 4.83
C SER A 173 10.88 7.76 4.19
N ALA A 174 11.32 6.81 5.00
CA ALA A 174 11.88 5.57 4.45
C ALA A 174 10.88 4.75 3.64
N ALA A 175 9.59 4.77 3.99
CA ALA A 175 8.54 4.14 3.18
C ALA A 175 8.48 4.78 1.78
N THR A 176 8.60 6.12 1.70
CA THR A 176 8.70 6.84 0.44
C THR A 176 9.99 6.48 -0.31
N LEU A 177 11.10 6.28 0.39
CA LEU A 177 12.37 5.86 -0.23
C LEU A 177 12.25 4.45 -0.85
N TYR A 178 11.70 3.48 -0.13
CA TYR A 178 11.51 2.11 -0.63
C TYR A 178 10.56 2.07 -1.83
N SER A 179 9.42 2.75 -1.75
CA SER A 179 8.49 2.91 -2.88
C SER A 179 9.18 3.50 -4.12
N VAL A 180 10.02 4.53 -3.94
CA VAL A 180 10.76 5.16 -5.05
C VAL A 180 11.80 4.21 -5.62
N VAL A 181 12.54 3.47 -4.79
CA VAL A 181 13.52 2.48 -5.24
C VAL A 181 12.84 1.37 -6.05
N GLU A 182 11.74 0.82 -5.56
CA GLU A 182 10.99 -0.22 -6.29
C GLU A 182 10.42 0.30 -7.61
N THR A 183 9.88 1.52 -7.63
CA THR A 183 9.37 2.14 -8.86
C THR A 183 10.48 2.38 -9.87
N ASN A 184 11.64 2.89 -9.44
CA ASN A 184 12.80 3.08 -10.32
C ASN A 184 13.30 1.75 -10.88
N TRP A 185 13.42 0.74 -10.02
CA TRP A 185 13.83 -0.61 -10.42
C TRP A 185 12.85 -1.24 -11.42
N MET A 186 11.54 -1.07 -11.21
CA MET A 186 10.51 -1.51 -12.16
C MET A 186 10.70 -0.85 -13.54
N MET A 187 10.97 0.46 -13.58
CA MET A 187 11.19 1.19 -14.83
C MET A 187 12.49 0.76 -15.53
N GLU A 188 13.57 0.54 -14.79
CA GLU A 188 14.85 0.03 -15.33
C GLU A 188 14.70 -1.37 -15.95
N ASN A 189 13.99 -2.28 -15.28
CA ASN A 189 13.71 -3.61 -15.81
C ASN A 189 12.84 -3.55 -17.08
N LEU A 190 11.84 -2.65 -17.11
CA LEU A 190 11.00 -2.46 -18.30
C LEU A 190 11.83 -1.99 -19.51
N ILE A 191 12.73 -1.04 -19.32
CA ILE A 191 13.64 -0.56 -20.39
C ILE A 191 14.51 -1.71 -20.90
N THR A 192 15.07 -2.51 -19.98
CA THR A 192 15.91 -3.65 -20.34
C THR A 192 15.14 -4.69 -21.16
N GLU A 193 13.93 -5.07 -20.74
CA GLU A 193 13.09 -6.00 -21.50
C GLU A 193 12.71 -5.46 -22.88
N ILE A 194 12.43 -4.15 -23.02
CA ILE A 194 12.11 -3.55 -24.33
C ILE A 194 13.32 -3.61 -25.28
N ILE A 195 14.53 -3.31 -24.77
CA ILE A 195 15.76 -3.34 -25.57
C ILE A 195 16.03 -4.77 -26.08
N ASP A 196 15.89 -5.78 -25.22
CA ASP A 196 16.12 -7.19 -25.59
C ASP A 196 15.12 -7.73 -26.63
N ILE A 197 13.93 -7.12 -26.77
CA ILE A 197 12.94 -7.47 -27.80
C ILE A 197 13.26 -6.83 -29.16
N THR A 198 14.06 -5.76 -29.18
CA THR A 198 14.40 -5.01 -30.40
C THR A 198 15.65 -5.51 -31.16
N PHE A 199 16.27 -6.61 -30.76
CA PHE A 199 17.42 -7.24 -31.43
C PHE A 199 17.14 -8.64 -31.95
#